data_AF-A0A544YXF1-F1
#
_entry.id   AF-A0A544YXF1-F1
#
_cell.length_a   1.000
_cell.length_b   1.000
_cell.length_c   1.000
_cell.angle_alpha   90.00
_cell.angle_beta   90.00
_cell.angle_gamma   90.00
#
_symmetry.space_group_name_H-M   'P 1'
#
loop_
_entity.id
_entity.type
_entity.pdbx_description
1 polymer ?
#
loop_
_entity_poly.entity_id
_entity_poly.type
_entity_poly.pdbx_seq_one_letter_code
_entity_poly.pdbx_strand_id
1 'polypeptide(L)'
;MPGSLGPAGILGKSGADHYPVPACRPGPAGRRSRGPVPFARSRGRRPGALLGAWSAVCARPGRVSEMKQEIVVAYDGTRQSRAAIEWAAAECRARHRAGVTVCHVWDGADPERAEAVAAEERRLAGLRLFEGVRLAERLLPGREVRPVLVRGDPRDTLVGLSGNAAMLVLGRRSVGGLARLAGLLHGSVSAYAAAHAACPVVVVGAPASGPPAGGVVAGIDAVPEAGPEAESVLRFAVEVARGRSLPLTAVYATRGRAAEGERALARIVEPWRLRCRARLAIETRVVQGPALPALAACARERWLLVVGAHRTGARWLGSVGQGLLRRAPCPVAVVPPGPAWPITCDIPTF
;
A
#
# COMPACT_ATOMS: atom_id res chain seq x y z
N MET A 1 17.94 40.54 37.21
CA MET A 1 17.98 39.90 38.54
C MET A 1 17.53 40.92 39.57
N PRO A 2 16.71 40.59 40.58
CA PRO A 2 15.59 39.62 40.73
C PRO A 2 14.27 40.42 40.99
N GLY A 3 13.04 39.92 41.16
CA GLY A 3 12.46 38.62 41.48
C GLY A 3 11.49 38.77 42.67
N SER A 4 10.21 38.39 42.51
CA SER A 4 9.30 37.75 43.51
C SER A 4 7.83 37.93 43.05
N LEU A 5 7.11 36.93 42.52
CA LEU A 5 6.45 35.79 43.20
C LEU A 5 5.54 36.17 44.37
N GLY A 6 4.23 35.96 44.16
CA GLY A 6 3.15 35.90 45.16
C GLY A 6 1.90 35.26 44.53
N PRO A 7 1.06 34.53 45.28
CA PRO A 7 0.66 33.16 44.92
C PRO A 7 -0.74 33.03 44.30
N ALA A 8 -0.90 32.08 43.38
CA ALA A 8 -2.19 31.58 42.92
C ALA A 8 -2.66 30.45 43.83
N GLY A 9 -3.67 30.72 44.65
CA GLY A 9 -4.34 29.77 45.52
C GLY A 9 -5.25 28.81 44.74
N ILE A 10 -5.06 27.53 45.04
CA ILE A 10 -5.89 26.40 44.62
C ILE A 10 -7.14 26.35 45.50
N LEU A 11 -8.33 26.30 44.90
CA LEU A 11 -9.50 25.65 45.48
C LEU A 11 -10.35 25.05 44.37
N GLY A 12 -10.47 23.73 44.39
CA GLY A 12 -11.19 22.95 43.41
C GLY A 12 -12.69 23.06 43.55
N LYS A 13 -13.38 22.72 42.45
CA LYS A 13 -14.71 22.11 42.49
C LYS A 13 -14.79 21.04 41.42
N SER A 14 -15.07 19.83 41.89
CA SER A 14 -15.57 18.70 41.12
C SER A 14 -16.82 19.09 40.35
N GLY A 15 -16.80 18.87 39.04
CA GLY A 15 -17.98 18.90 38.17
C GLY A 15 -17.90 17.70 37.25
N ALA A 16 -18.57 16.63 37.65
CA ALA A 16 -18.78 15.46 36.81
C ALA A 16 -19.82 15.81 35.75
N ASP A 17 -19.36 16.24 34.58
CA ASP A 17 -20.24 16.42 33.42
C ASP A 17 -20.47 15.05 32.75
N HIS A 18 -21.51 14.38 33.25
CA HIS A 18 -22.16 13.26 32.61
C HIS A 18 -22.71 13.69 31.25
N TYR A 19 -22.05 13.27 30.16
CA TYR A 19 -22.66 13.28 28.84
C TYR A 19 -23.74 12.19 28.76
N PRO A 20 -25.00 12.51 28.42
CA PRO A 20 -26.06 11.52 28.30
C PRO A 20 -25.89 10.68 27.03
N VAL A 21 -25.84 9.36 27.22
CA VAL A 21 -25.94 8.36 26.16
C VAL A 21 -27.41 8.30 25.69
N PRO A 22 -27.73 8.45 24.39
CA PRO A 22 -29.10 8.31 23.94
C PRO A 22 -29.56 6.84 24.03
N ALA A 23 -30.57 6.61 24.87
CA ALA A 23 -31.24 5.33 25.01
C ALA A 23 -32.05 4.99 23.74
N CYS A 24 -31.72 3.86 23.12
CA CYS A 24 -32.56 3.26 22.08
C CYS A 24 -33.91 2.82 22.66
N ARG A 25 -35.01 3.39 22.15
CA ARG A 25 -36.36 2.89 22.40
C ARG A 25 -36.58 1.56 21.66
N PRO A 26 -37.25 0.56 22.26
CA PRO A 26 -37.62 -0.67 21.56
C PRO A 26 -38.84 -0.45 20.67
N GLY A 27 -38.71 -0.78 19.38
CA GLY A 27 -39.84 -0.91 18.44
C GLY A 27 -40.54 -2.26 18.54
N PRO A 28 -41.79 -2.39 18.04
CA PRO A 28 -42.72 -3.40 18.50
C PRO A 28 -42.50 -4.79 17.89
N ALA A 29 -42.91 -5.79 18.66
CA ALA A 29 -42.89 -7.21 18.34
C ALA A 29 -43.79 -7.56 17.14
N GLY A 30 -43.20 -8.23 16.14
CA GLY A 30 -43.88 -8.90 15.03
C GLY A 30 -43.66 -10.42 15.10
N ARG A 31 -44.71 -11.18 14.82
CA ARG A 31 -44.92 -12.59 15.20
C ARG A 31 -44.08 -13.62 14.44
N ARG A 32 -43.90 -14.73 15.16
CA ARG A 32 -43.39 -16.07 14.80
C ARG A 32 -43.94 -16.65 13.49
N SER A 33 -43.10 -17.45 12.82
CA SER A 33 -43.50 -18.79 12.36
C SER A 33 -42.28 -19.73 12.25
N ARG A 34 -42.47 -20.94 12.80
CA ARG A 34 -41.52 -22.06 12.91
C ARG A 34 -41.40 -22.85 11.60
N GLY A 35 -40.28 -23.55 11.43
CA GLY A 35 -40.13 -24.72 10.54
C GLY A 35 -38.69 -25.26 10.55
N PRO A 36 -38.44 -26.56 10.75
CA PRO A 36 -37.10 -27.12 11.02
C PRO A 36 -36.40 -27.74 9.78
N VAL A 37 -35.18 -28.25 10.03
CA VAL A 37 -34.35 -29.27 9.32
C VAL A 37 -33.51 -28.88 8.08
N PRO A 38 -32.40 -29.62 7.74
CA PRO A 38 -31.56 -30.56 8.52
C PRO A 38 -30.04 -30.31 8.38
N PHE A 39 -29.28 -31.04 9.21
CA PHE A 39 -27.83 -31.26 9.14
C PHE A 39 -27.46 -32.11 7.90
N ALA A 40 -26.54 -31.65 7.06
CA ALA A 40 -25.96 -32.45 5.97
C ALA A 40 -24.44 -32.24 5.85
N ARG A 41 -23.74 -33.38 5.76
CA ARG A 41 -22.29 -33.55 5.73
C ARG A 41 -21.60 -32.92 4.52
N SER A 42 -20.34 -32.57 4.75
CA SER A 42 -19.28 -32.15 3.84
C SER A 42 -19.24 -32.79 2.46
N ARG A 43 -18.90 -31.98 1.43
CA ARG A 43 -17.89 -32.27 0.39
C ARG A 43 -17.66 -31.04 -0.52
N GLY A 44 -16.39 -30.66 -0.69
CA GLY A 44 -15.85 -29.88 -1.82
C GLY A 44 -16.29 -28.43 -1.99
N ARG A 45 -15.63 -27.47 -1.33
CA ARG A 45 -15.78 -26.02 -1.64
C ARG A 45 -14.65 -25.55 -2.57
N ARG A 46 -15.05 -25.05 -3.74
CA ARG A 46 -14.25 -24.22 -4.65
C ARG A 46 -13.87 -22.89 -3.95
N PRO A 47 -12.70 -22.29 -4.23
CA PRO A 47 -12.30 -21.01 -3.65
C PRO A 47 -13.01 -19.87 -4.38
N GLY A 48 -14.17 -19.43 -3.88
CA GLY A 48 -14.90 -18.31 -4.49
C GLY A 48 -16.02 -17.69 -3.67
N ALA A 49 -16.24 -18.13 -2.41
CA ALA A 49 -17.46 -17.81 -1.67
C ALA A 49 -17.24 -17.01 -0.37
N LEU A 50 -16.09 -16.33 -0.20
CA LEU A 50 -15.82 -15.48 0.97
C LEU A 50 -16.01 -13.98 0.71
N LEU A 51 -16.31 -13.57 -0.53
CA LEU A 51 -16.55 -12.16 -0.89
C LEU A 51 -17.97 -11.66 -0.59
N GLY A 52 -18.89 -12.53 -0.15
CA GLY A 52 -20.30 -12.16 0.12
C GLY A 52 -20.55 -11.47 1.47
N ALA A 53 -19.58 -11.43 2.38
CA ALA A 53 -19.74 -10.90 3.74
C ALA A 53 -19.28 -9.43 3.90
N TRP A 54 -19.02 -8.73 2.81
CA TRP A 54 -18.58 -7.32 2.80
C TRP A 54 -19.67 -6.29 3.19
N SER A 55 -20.90 -6.73 3.49
CA SER A 55 -22.03 -5.83 3.77
C SER A 55 -22.17 -5.41 5.24
N ALA A 56 -21.44 -6.01 6.18
CA ALA A 56 -21.67 -5.74 7.60
C ALA A 56 -20.38 -5.47 8.36
N VAL A 57 -19.89 -4.23 8.24
CA VAL A 57 -19.39 -3.36 9.32
C VAL A 57 -18.78 -2.11 8.65
N CYS A 58 -19.51 -0.99 8.76
CA CYS A 58 -19.10 0.38 8.43
C CYS A 58 -18.53 0.66 7.02
N ALA A 59 -19.28 0.32 5.97
CA ALA A 59 -19.13 0.97 4.67
C ALA A 59 -20.50 1.52 4.22
N ARG A 60 -20.64 2.85 4.13
CA ARG A 60 -21.69 3.43 3.27
C ARG A 60 -21.39 2.98 1.83
N PRO A 61 -22.39 2.64 1.01
CA PRO A 61 -22.17 2.29 -0.39
C PRO A 61 -21.75 3.56 -1.16
N GLY A 62 -20.44 3.86 -1.15
CA GLY A 62 -19.82 4.76 -2.11
C GLY A 62 -19.85 4.12 -3.49
N ARG A 63 -20.03 4.92 -4.54
CA ARG A 63 -20.12 4.42 -5.92
C ARG A 63 -18.82 3.69 -6.24
N VAL A 64 -18.92 2.53 -6.89
CA VAL A 64 -17.77 1.70 -7.35
C VAL A 64 -16.76 2.50 -8.22
N SER A 65 -17.14 3.68 -8.74
CA SER A 65 -16.25 4.62 -9.43
C SER A 65 -15.29 5.40 -8.51
N GLU A 66 -15.60 5.55 -7.21
CA GLU A 66 -14.78 6.31 -6.24
C GLU A 66 -13.55 5.51 -5.74
N MET A 67 -13.67 4.19 -5.56
CA MET A 67 -12.55 3.36 -5.07
C MET A 67 -11.39 3.23 -6.06
N LYS A 68 -11.65 3.46 -7.36
CA LYS A 68 -10.63 3.38 -8.42
C LYS A 68 -9.44 4.35 -8.22
N GLN A 69 -9.58 5.39 -7.38
CA GLN A 69 -8.49 6.32 -7.04
C GLN A 69 -7.94 6.12 -5.62
N GLU A 70 -8.37 5.09 -4.91
CA GLU A 70 -8.09 4.93 -3.48
C GLU A 70 -6.72 4.28 -3.23
N ILE A 71 -5.94 4.89 -2.35
CA ILE A 71 -4.68 4.32 -1.87
C ILE A 71 -4.98 3.49 -0.63
N VAL A 72 -4.73 2.18 -0.70
CA VAL A 72 -4.95 1.27 0.44
C VAL A 72 -3.62 1.08 1.17
N VAL A 73 -3.60 1.37 2.47
CA VAL A 73 -2.42 1.25 3.31
C VAL A 73 -2.61 0.12 4.32
N ALA A 74 -1.69 -0.84 4.35
CA ALA A 74 -1.67 -1.88 5.37
C ALA A 74 -1.04 -1.33 6.67
N TYR A 75 -1.79 -1.40 7.76
CA TYR A 75 -1.38 -0.90 9.07
C TYR A 75 -1.32 -2.01 10.12
N ASP A 76 -0.22 -2.08 10.88
CA ASP A 76 0.00 -3.06 11.95
C ASP A 76 0.53 -2.41 13.25
N GLY A 77 0.59 -1.08 13.31
CA GLY A 77 1.12 -0.33 14.46
C GLY A 77 2.64 -0.14 14.46
N THR A 78 3.38 -0.82 13.58
CA THR A 78 4.84 -0.69 13.52
C THR A 78 5.29 0.67 12.98
N ARG A 79 6.56 1.03 13.23
CA ARG A 79 7.18 2.23 12.65
C ARG A 79 7.11 2.22 11.12
N GLN A 80 7.21 1.05 10.50
CA GLN A 80 7.21 0.91 9.04
C GLN A 80 5.82 1.07 8.44
N SER A 81 4.77 0.59 9.10
CA SER A 81 3.40 0.87 8.65
C SER A 81 2.97 2.32 8.91
N ARG A 82 3.50 2.98 9.95
CA ARG A 82 3.38 4.45 10.10
C ARG A 82 4.04 5.21 8.95
N ALA A 83 5.27 4.85 8.58
CA ALA A 83 5.95 5.41 7.42
C ALA A 83 5.20 5.16 6.10
N ALA A 84 4.51 4.02 5.99
CA ALA A 84 3.63 3.73 4.85
C ALA A 84 2.44 4.70 4.77
N ILE A 85 1.81 5.04 5.91
CA ILE A 85 0.76 6.08 5.97
C ILE A 85 1.33 7.45 5.57
N GLU A 86 2.52 7.82 6.06
CA GLU A 86 3.17 9.08 5.71
C GLU A 86 3.45 9.19 4.21
N TRP A 87 3.99 8.13 3.60
CA TRP A 87 4.25 8.06 2.17
C TRP A 87 2.94 8.14 1.37
N ALA A 88 1.93 7.35 1.75
CA ALA A 88 0.62 7.33 1.12
C ALA A 88 -0.07 8.70 1.21
N ALA A 89 0.00 9.37 2.36
CA ALA A 89 -0.53 10.71 2.52
C ALA A 89 0.18 11.71 1.59
N ALA A 90 1.51 11.61 1.46
CA ALA A 90 2.26 12.44 0.55
C ALA A 90 1.84 12.19 -0.92
N GLU A 91 1.55 10.94 -1.30
CA GLU A 91 0.99 10.59 -2.63
C GLU A 91 -0.45 11.07 -2.84
N CYS A 92 -1.31 10.97 -1.83
CA CYS A 92 -2.67 11.52 -1.91
C CYS A 92 -2.66 13.04 -2.08
N ARG A 93 -1.72 13.78 -1.50
CA ARG A 93 -1.63 15.23 -1.73
C ARG A 93 -1.29 15.57 -3.18
N ALA A 94 -0.43 14.77 -3.80
CA ALA A 94 -0.08 14.89 -5.22
C ALA A 94 -1.24 14.54 -6.16
N ARG A 95 -2.18 13.69 -5.71
CA ARG A 95 -3.36 13.27 -6.47
C ARG A 95 -4.62 14.01 -6.00
N HIS A 96 -5.13 14.93 -6.82
CA HIS A 96 -6.25 15.80 -6.45
C HIS A 96 -7.51 15.09 -5.92
N ARG A 97 -7.76 13.81 -6.28
CA ARG A 97 -8.98 13.06 -5.90
C ARG A 97 -8.72 11.74 -5.16
N ALA A 98 -7.49 11.45 -4.74
CA ALA A 98 -7.21 10.20 -4.04
C ALA A 98 -7.59 10.28 -2.55
N GLY A 99 -8.45 9.36 -2.12
CA GLY A 99 -8.69 9.03 -0.70
C GLY A 99 -7.71 7.97 -0.19
N VAL A 100 -7.73 7.72 1.13
CA VAL A 100 -6.92 6.66 1.77
C VAL A 100 -7.84 5.68 2.48
N THR A 101 -7.67 4.39 2.20
CA THR A 101 -8.13 3.32 3.09
C THR A 101 -6.98 2.92 4.00
N VAL A 102 -7.19 2.94 5.32
CA VAL A 102 -6.30 2.32 6.30
C VAL A 102 -6.86 0.94 6.64
N CYS A 103 -6.12 -0.11 6.29
CA CYS A 103 -6.52 -1.50 6.49
C CYS A 103 -5.67 -2.15 7.58
N HIS A 104 -6.32 -2.62 8.65
CA HIS A 104 -5.70 -3.50 9.64
C HIS A 104 -6.30 -4.90 9.52
N VAL A 105 -5.44 -5.88 9.28
CA VAL A 105 -5.83 -7.30 9.31
C VAL A 105 -5.33 -7.91 10.60
N TRP A 106 -6.23 -8.53 11.34
CA TRP A 106 -5.92 -9.22 12.59
C TRP A 106 -6.18 -10.71 12.45
N ASP A 107 -5.33 -11.49 13.10
CA ASP A 107 -5.48 -12.93 13.14
C ASP A 107 -6.68 -13.28 14.03
N GLY A 108 -7.53 -14.13 13.50
CA GLY A 108 -8.57 -14.78 14.27
C GLY A 108 -8.79 -16.21 13.79
N ALA A 109 -7.70 -16.88 13.43
CA ALA A 109 -7.70 -18.21 12.86
C ALA A 109 -8.13 -19.32 13.84
N ASP A 110 -8.33 -19.00 15.11
CA ASP A 110 -8.71 -20.00 16.11
C ASP A 110 -10.22 -19.90 16.44
N PRO A 111 -11.06 -20.81 15.90
CA PRO A 111 -12.47 -20.93 16.26
C PRO A 111 -12.69 -21.60 17.62
N GLU A 112 -11.65 -22.20 18.22
CA GLU A 112 -11.68 -22.79 19.56
C GLU A 112 -11.30 -21.76 20.64
N ARG A 113 -10.83 -20.57 20.26
CA ARG A 113 -10.62 -19.45 21.19
C ARG A 113 -11.93 -19.09 21.88
N ALA A 114 -11.86 -18.97 23.21
CA ALA A 114 -12.96 -18.47 24.03
C ALA A 114 -13.43 -17.08 23.55
N GLU A 115 -14.75 -16.86 23.53
CA GLU A 115 -15.38 -15.64 23.03
C GLU A 115 -14.83 -14.36 23.68
N ALA A 116 -14.55 -14.40 24.99
CA ALA A 116 -13.96 -13.27 25.72
C ALA A 116 -12.56 -12.89 25.20
N VAL A 117 -11.74 -13.88 24.85
CA VAL A 117 -10.40 -13.66 24.27
C VAL A 117 -10.54 -13.07 22.87
N ALA A 118 -11.43 -13.64 22.05
CA ALA A 118 -11.68 -13.14 20.70
C ALA A 118 -12.24 -11.70 20.68
N ALA A 119 -13.06 -11.34 21.67
CA ALA A 119 -13.59 -9.99 21.84
C ALA A 119 -12.48 -8.99 22.21
N GLU A 120 -11.58 -9.35 23.13
CA GLU A 120 -10.45 -8.47 23.49
C GLU A 120 -9.45 -8.34 22.35
N GLU A 121 -9.13 -9.42 21.62
CA GLU A 121 -8.29 -9.36 20.42
C GLU A 121 -8.88 -8.41 19.37
N ARG A 122 -10.20 -8.50 19.13
CA ARG A 122 -10.91 -7.58 18.23
C ARG A 122 -10.84 -6.13 18.74
N ARG A 123 -10.99 -5.90 20.05
CA ARG A 123 -10.90 -4.57 20.65
C ARG A 123 -9.51 -3.97 20.44
N LEU A 124 -8.46 -4.73 20.72
CA LEU A 124 -7.07 -4.32 20.50
C LEU A 124 -6.77 -4.06 19.02
N ALA A 125 -7.28 -4.89 18.12
CA ALA A 125 -7.19 -4.67 16.68
C ALA A 125 -7.89 -3.38 16.23
N GLY A 126 -9.06 -3.08 16.80
CA GLY A 126 -9.78 -1.82 16.60
C GLY A 126 -8.98 -0.60 17.07
N LEU A 127 -8.34 -0.69 18.24
CA LEU A 127 -7.46 0.37 18.75
C LEU A 127 -6.27 0.61 17.82
N ARG A 128 -5.63 -0.44 17.30
CA ARG A 128 -4.55 -0.31 16.31
C ARG A 128 -5.05 0.38 15.04
N LEU A 129 -6.17 -0.06 14.48
CA LEU A 129 -6.74 0.60 13.29
C LEU A 129 -7.02 2.08 13.57
N PHE A 130 -7.60 2.39 14.72
CA PHE A 130 -7.89 3.76 15.14
C PHE A 130 -6.63 4.63 15.17
N GLU A 131 -5.51 4.13 15.70
CA GLU A 131 -4.23 4.87 15.67
C GLU A 131 -3.80 5.24 14.24
N GLY A 132 -3.88 4.28 13.30
CA GLY A 132 -3.51 4.48 11.90
C GLY A 132 -4.43 5.47 11.20
N VAL A 133 -5.74 5.36 11.41
CA VAL A 133 -6.75 6.28 10.87
C VAL A 133 -6.50 7.69 11.37
N ARG A 134 -6.28 7.87 12.68
CA ARG A 134 -5.99 9.18 13.27
C ARG A 134 -4.70 9.79 12.72
N LEU A 135 -3.69 8.98 12.42
CA LEU A 135 -2.48 9.47 11.75
C LEU A 135 -2.79 9.94 10.32
N ALA A 136 -3.54 9.15 9.54
CA ALA A 136 -3.93 9.52 8.18
C ALA A 136 -4.79 10.79 8.15
N GLU A 137 -5.79 10.92 9.04
CA GLU A 137 -6.64 12.12 9.17
C GLU A 137 -5.83 13.38 9.48
N ARG A 138 -4.85 13.29 10.40
CA ARG A 138 -3.97 14.43 10.71
C ARG A 138 -3.11 14.85 9.52
N LEU A 139 -2.65 13.89 8.73
CA LEU A 139 -1.85 14.17 7.54
C LEU A 139 -2.71 14.66 6.36
N LEU A 140 -3.97 14.28 6.29
CA LEU A 140 -4.86 14.58 5.18
C LEU A 140 -6.14 15.29 5.66
N PRO A 141 -6.02 16.49 6.25
CA PRO A 141 -7.19 17.23 6.73
C PRO A 141 -8.16 17.49 5.58
N GLY A 142 -9.44 17.19 5.80
CA GLY A 142 -10.52 17.37 4.83
C GLY A 142 -10.60 16.31 3.72
N ARG A 143 -9.76 15.27 3.75
CA ARG A 143 -9.86 14.13 2.82
C ARG A 143 -10.56 12.93 3.45
N GLU A 144 -11.15 12.10 2.61
CA GLU A 144 -11.75 10.84 3.03
C GLU A 144 -10.66 9.87 3.49
N VAL A 145 -10.77 9.44 4.75
CA VAL A 145 -9.98 8.36 5.34
C VAL A 145 -10.93 7.24 5.75
N ARG A 146 -10.82 6.10 5.08
CA ARG A 146 -11.70 4.95 5.30
C ARG A 146 -11.03 3.91 6.21
N PRO A 147 -11.61 3.59 7.38
CA PRO A 147 -11.13 2.51 8.22
C PRO A 147 -11.60 1.15 7.69
N VAL A 148 -10.69 0.18 7.59
CA VAL A 148 -11.01 -1.22 7.25
C VAL A 148 -10.37 -2.15 8.27
N LEU A 149 -11.21 -2.84 9.06
CA LEU A 149 -10.78 -3.87 10.02
C LEU A 149 -11.22 -5.24 9.52
N VAL A 150 -10.27 -6.14 9.24
CA VAL A 150 -10.58 -7.47 8.70
C VAL A 150 -9.98 -8.54 9.59
N ARG A 151 -10.76 -9.57 9.91
CA ARG A 151 -10.27 -10.82 10.50
C ARG A 151 -9.87 -11.76 9.37
N GLY A 152 -8.62 -12.21 9.31
CA GLY A 152 -8.18 -13.14 8.26
C GLY A 152 -6.68 -13.14 7.97
N ASP A 153 -6.29 -13.72 6.84
CA ASP A 153 -4.90 -13.66 6.36
C ASP A 153 -4.64 -12.30 5.67
N PRO A 154 -3.61 -11.56 6.09
CA PRO A 154 -3.28 -10.26 5.49
C PRO A 154 -2.88 -10.35 4.01
N ARG A 155 -2.31 -11.46 3.56
CA ARG A 155 -1.92 -11.69 2.16
C ARG A 155 -3.13 -11.73 1.25
N ASP A 156 -4.09 -12.59 1.58
CA ASP A 156 -5.31 -12.78 0.78
C ASP A 156 -6.19 -11.53 0.83
N THR A 157 -6.31 -10.92 2.00
CA THR A 157 -7.09 -9.69 2.19
C THR A 157 -6.55 -8.55 1.33
N LEU A 158 -5.24 -8.33 1.35
CA LEU A 158 -4.62 -7.23 0.58
C LEU A 158 -4.64 -7.51 -0.92
N VAL A 159 -4.43 -8.75 -1.37
CA VAL A 159 -4.60 -9.11 -2.79
C VAL A 159 -6.05 -8.92 -3.23
N GLY A 160 -7.04 -9.28 -2.41
CA GLY A 160 -8.45 -9.01 -2.69
C GLY A 160 -8.74 -7.51 -2.82
N LEU A 161 -8.25 -6.70 -1.87
CA LEU A 161 -8.35 -5.24 -1.91
C LEU A 161 -7.67 -4.62 -3.13
N SER A 162 -6.59 -5.24 -3.61
CA SER A 162 -5.84 -4.72 -4.75
C SER A 162 -6.70 -4.59 -5.99
N GLY A 163 -7.73 -5.42 -6.21
CA GLY A 163 -8.54 -5.41 -7.42
C GLY A 163 -9.23 -4.08 -7.75
N ASN A 164 -9.44 -3.21 -6.76
CA ASN A 164 -10.10 -1.92 -6.95
C ASN A 164 -9.26 -0.71 -6.51
N ALA A 165 -8.06 -0.90 -5.95
CA ALA A 165 -7.24 0.18 -5.41
C ALA A 165 -6.46 0.92 -6.51
N ALA A 166 -6.08 2.18 -6.34
CA ALA A 166 -5.07 2.80 -7.21
C ALA A 166 -3.65 2.24 -6.94
N MET A 167 -3.40 1.81 -5.71
CA MET A 167 -2.18 1.11 -5.27
C MET A 167 -2.35 0.57 -3.86
N LEU A 168 -1.53 -0.42 -3.50
CA LEU A 168 -1.30 -0.81 -2.11
C LEU A 168 -0.01 -0.17 -1.59
N VAL A 169 0.00 0.27 -0.33
CA VAL A 169 1.19 0.75 0.36
C VAL A 169 1.41 -0.07 1.62
N LEU A 170 2.60 -0.66 1.77
CA LEU A 170 2.94 -1.50 2.91
C LEU A 170 4.29 -1.10 3.52
N GLY A 171 4.41 -1.28 4.83
CA GLY A 171 5.70 -1.21 5.50
C GLY A 171 6.61 -2.37 5.13
N ARG A 172 7.89 -2.10 4.92
CA ARG A 172 8.94 -3.12 4.83
C ARG A 172 9.27 -3.60 6.25
N ARG A 173 9.02 -4.87 6.57
CA ARG A 173 9.43 -5.43 7.87
C ARG A 173 10.94 -5.27 8.05
N SER A 174 11.37 -4.66 9.17
CA SER A 174 12.78 -4.65 9.56
C SER A 174 13.18 -6.04 10.06
N VAL A 175 14.27 -6.58 9.52
CA VAL A 175 14.91 -7.81 10.02
C VAL A 175 15.70 -7.48 11.30
N GLY A 176 14.99 -7.30 12.43
CA GLY A 176 15.59 -7.07 13.75
C GLY A 176 14.66 -7.54 14.87
N GLY A 177 15.21 -8.24 15.87
CA GLY A 177 14.49 -8.76 17.04
C GLY A 177 13.92 -10.19 16.91
N LEU A 178 13.34 -10.69 18.01
CA LEU A 178 12.71 -12.03 18.17
C LEU A 178 11.62 -12.33 17.11
N ALA A 179 11.13 -11.32 16.38
CA ALA A 179 10.21 -11.45 15.26
C ALA A 179 10.79 -12.16 14.02
N ARG A 180 12.12 -12.41 13.97
CA ARG A 180 12.74 -13.27 12.94
C ARG A 180 12.15 -14.69 12.94
N LEU A 181 11.81 -15.25 14.10
CA LEU A 181 11.41 -16.65 14.21
C LEU A 181 9.94 -16.89 13.86
N ALA A 182 9.04 -15.97 14.20
CA ALA A 182 7.60 -16.11 13.92
C ALA A 182 7.24 -15.87 12.43
N GLY A 183 8.03 -15.08 11.70
CA GLY A 183 7.73 -14.63 10.34
C GLY A 183 8.34 -15.44 9.19
N LEU A 184 9.21 -16.41 9.50
CA LEU A 184 9.87 -17.24 8.47
C LEU A 184 8.95 -18.32 7.87
N LEU A 185 7.87 -18.68 8.57
CA LEU A 185 6.97 -19.77 8.16
C LEU A 185 5.90 -19.36 7.13
N HIS A 186 5.59 -18.07 6.97
CA HIS A 186 4.47 -17.60 6.12
C HIS A 186 4.85 -16.61 5.01
N GLY A 187 6.15 -16.33 4.82
CA GLY A 187 6.62 -15.34 3.84
C GLY A 187 6.31 -13.89 4.24
N SER A 188 6.80 -12.92 3.45
CA SER A 188 6.54 -11.49 3.68
C SER A 188 5.23 -11.06 3.05
N VAL A 189 4.29 -10.50 3.84
CA VAL A 189 3.03 -9.93 3.32
C VAL A 189 3.29 -8.95 2.19
N SER A 190 4.29 -8.08 2.33
CA SER A 190 4.69 -7.12 1.28
C SER A 190 5.24 -7.79 0.02
N ALA A 191 6.01 -8.86 0.15
CA ALA A 191 6.53 -9.59 -1.02
C ALA A 191 5.43 -10.41 -1.70
N TYR A 192 4.52 -10.98 -0.92
CA TYR A 192 3.36 -11.69 -1.43
C TYR A 192 2.41 -10.74 -2.18
N ALA A 193 2.09 -9.59 -1.58
CA ALA A 193 1.28 -8.56 -2.24
C ALA A 193 1.96 -8.08 -3.53
N ALA A 194 3.25 -7.74 -3.51
CA ALA A 194 3.98 -7.31 -4.71
C ALA A 194 4.01 -8.36 -5.83
N ALA A 195 3.87 -9.63 -5.48
CA ALA A 195 3.82 -10.74 -6.44
C ALA A 195 2.42 -10.98 -7.02
N HIS A 196 1.36 -10.79 -6.23
CA HIS A 196 0.00 -11.27 -6.57
C HIS A 196 -1.05 -10.17 -6.68
N ALA A 197 -0.75 -8.95 -6.24
CA ALA A 197 -1.68 -7.85 -6.35
C ALA A 197 -1.96 -7.52 -7.83
N ALA A 198 -3.21 -7.18 -8.11
CA ALA A 198 -3.58 -6.67 -9.41
C ALA A 198 -3.00 -5.26 -9.62
N CYS A 199 -2.73 -4.52 -8.53
CA CYS A 199 -2.27 -3.13 -8.51
C CYS A 199 -0.76 -2.94 -8.31
N PRO A 200 -0.22 -1.74 -8.58
CA PRO A 200 1.09 -1.34 -8.07
C PRO A 200 1.17 -1.48 -6.54
N VAL A 201 2.25 -2.08 -6.06
CA VAL A 201 2.52 -2.25 -4.63
C VAL A 201 3.75 -1.46 -4.24
N VAL A 202 3.58 -0.50 -3.35
CA VAL A 202 4.66 0.33 -2.82
C VAL A 202 5.06 -0.20 -1.45
N VAL A 203 6.33 -0.55 -1.31
CA VAL A 203 6.91 -1.05 -0.07
C VAL A 203 7.86 -0.01 0.49
N VAL A 204 7.52 0.50 1.67
CA VAL A 204 8.17 1.64 2.32
C VAL A 204 9.08 1.13 3.43
N GLY A 205 10.39 1.39 3.32
CA GLY A 205 11.31 1.23 4.46
C GLY A 205 11.14 2.37 5.46
N ALA A 206 11.40 2.11 6.76
CA ALA A 206 11.61 3.21 7.70
C ALA A 206 12.90 3.95 7.29
N PRO A 207 12.85 5.23 6.89
CA PRO A 207 14.06 5.95 6.56
C PRO A 207 14.89 6.16 7.84
N ALA A 208 16.22 6.09 7.69
CA ALA A 208 17.14 6.43 8.77
C ALA A 208 17.18 7.96 9.02
N SER A 209 16.81 8.77 8.01
CA SER A 209 17.03 10.22 7.99
C SER A 209 15.97 10.97 7.16
N GLY A 210 14.69 10.90 7.58
CA GLY A 210 13.60 11.68 6.98
C GLY A 210 13.04 11.14 5.65
N PRO A 211 11.92 11.69 5.14
CA PRO A 211 11.34 11.27 3.88
C PRO A 211 12.35 11.52 2.74
N PRO A 212 12.57 10.56 1.83
CA PRO A 212 13.54 10.73 0.76
C PRO A 212 13.20 11.97 -0.07
N ALA A 213 14.17 12.85 -0.31
CA ALA A 213 14.02 14.01 -1.18
C ALA A 213 14.82 13.74 -2.46
N GLY A 214 14.12 13.50 -3.58
CA GLY A 214 14.77 13.26 -4.86
C GLY A 214 13.84 12.69 -5.92
N GLY A 215 14.36 12.43 -7.11
CA GLY A 215 13.58 11.97 -8.26
C GLY A 215 12.96 10.58 -8.13
N VAL A 216 12.24 10.17 -9.17
CA VAL A 216 11.79 8.80 -9.40
C VAL A 216 12.83 8.08 -10.25
N VAL A 217 13.13 6.82 -9.92
CA VAL A 217 13.93 5.92 -10.76
C VAL A 217 13.04 4.82 -11.29
N ALA A 218 13.04 4.59 -12.59
CA ALA A 218 12.36 3.47 -13.22
C ALA A 218 13.40 2.44 -13.69
N GLY A 219 13.42 1.26 -13.09
CA GLY A 219 14.21 0.13 -13.58
C GLY A 219 13.51 -0.52 -14.76
N ILE A 220 14.07 -0.34 -15.95
CA ILE A 220 13.53 -0.86 -17.21
C ILE A 220 14.35 -2.07 -17.61
N ASP A 221 13.68 -3.20 -17.82
CA ASP A 221 14.29 -4.31 -18.53
C ASP A 221 14.18 -4.06 -20.05
N ALA A 222 15.29 -3.69 -20.67
CA ALA A 222 15.33 -3.29 -22.08
C ALA A 222 15.77 -4.44 -23.01
N VAL A 223 15.52 -5.69 -22.61
CA VAL A 223 15.73 -6.84 -23.50
C VAL A 223 14.77 -6.80 -24.70
N PRO A 224 15.15 -7.34 -25.87
CA PRO A 224 14.36 -7.22 -27.10
C PRO A 224 12.94 -7.79 -27.03
N GLU A 225 12.66 -8.79 -26.17
CA GLU A 225 11.30 -9.31 -25.94
C GLU A 225 10.58 -8.63 -24.77
N ALA A 226 11.01 -7.43 -24.35
CA ALA A 226 10.38 -6.70 -23.25
C ALA A 226 8.87 -6.56 -23.48
N GLY A 227 8.10 -7.32 -22.70
CA GLY A 227 6.64 -7.32 -22.74
C GLY A 227 6.03 -6.02 -22.20
N PRO A 228 4.72 -6.00 -21.90
CA PRO A 228 4.00 -4.80 -21.42
C PRO A 228 4.49 -4.27 -20.05
N GLU A 229 5.46 -4.95 -19.42
CA GLU A 229 6.04 -4.58 -18.13
C GLU A 229 6.75 -3.23 -18.19
N ALA A 230 7.58 -2.98 -19.21
CA ALA A 230 8.31 -1.72 -19.35
C ALA A 230 7.37 -0.51 -19.51
N GLU A 231 6.30 -0.68 -20.31
CA GLU A 231 5.26 0.34 -20.50
C GLU A 231 4.52 0.62 -19.19
N SER A 232 4.19 -0.44 -18.43
CA SER A 232 3.49 -0.31 -17.14
C SER A 232 4.35 0.41 -16.10
N VAL A 233 5.65 0.09 -16.04
CA VAL A 233 6.63 0.76 -15.18
C VAL A 233 6.76 2.24 -15.54
N LEU A 234 6.93 2.58 -16.82
CA LEU A 234 7.03 3.97 -17.25
C LEU A 234 5.76 4.76 -16.99
N ARG A 235 4.58 4.18 -17.27
CA ARG A 235 3.29 4.80 -16.98
C ARG A 235 3.16 5.18 -15.52
N PHE A 236 3.45 4.24 -14.62
CA PHE A 236 3.37 4.49 -13.19
C PHE A 236 4.43 5.50 -12.71
N ALA A 237 5.66 5.37 -13.18
CA ALA A 237 6.76 6.26 -12.80
C ALA A 237 6.52 7.71 -13.26
N VAL A 238 6.00 7.90 -14.47
CA VAL A 238 5.62 9.20 -15.02
C VAL A 238 4.49 9.82 -14.21
N GLU A 239 3.47 9.05 -13.83
CA GLU A 239 2.37 9.57 -13.01
C GLU A 239 2.88 10.11 -11.66
N VAL A 240 3.66 9.31 -10.94
CA VAL A 240 4.22 9.71 -9.64
C VAL A 240 5.15 10.92 -9.80
N ALA A 241 6.00 10.91 -10.83
CA ALA A 241 6.94 12.00 -11.08
C ALA A 241 6.21 13.30 -11.41
N ARG A 242 5.19 13.26 -12.28
CA ARG A 242 4.39 14.42 -12.68
C ARG A 242 3.57 15.01 -11.55
N GLY A 243 2.90 14.18 -10.75
CA GLY A 243 2.08 14.65 -9.63
C GLY A 243 2.87 15.42 -8.57
N ARG A 244 4.20 15.30 -8.59
CA ARG A 244 5.12 15.85 -7.59
C ARG A 244 6.20 16.75 -8.19
N SER A 245 6.17 16.98 -9.50
CA SER A 245 7.22 17.70 -10.24
C SER A 245 8.63 17.17 -9.96
N LEU A 246 8.77 15.85 -9.82
CA LEU A 246 10.05 15.19 -9.56
C LEU A 246 10.73 14.77 -10.87
N PRO A 247 12.07 14.81 -10.97
CA PRO A 247 12.77 14.28 -12.14
C PRO A 247 12.60 12.76 -12.24
N LEU A 248 12.50 12.23 -13.46
CA LEU A 248 12.43 10.79 -13.73
C LEU A 248 13.71 10.32 -14.44
N THR A 249 14.39 9.32 -13.86
CA THR A 249 15.51 8.64 -14.53
C THR A 249 15.11 7.20 -14.85
N ALA A 250 15.05 6.85 -16.13
CA ALA A 250 14.92 5.48 -16.60
C ALA A 250 16.30 4.81 -16.60
N VAL A 251 16.43 3.66 -15.93
CA VAL A 251 17.69 2.96 -15.73
C VAL A 251 17.59 1.55 -16.31
N TYR A 252 18.54 1.21 -17.19
CA TYR A 252 18.74 -0.16 -17.66
C TYR A 252 20.10 -0.66 -17.19
N ALA A 253 20.13 -1.81 -16.52
CA ALA A 253 21.36 -2.46 -16.11
C ALA A 253 21.65 -3.64 -17.02
N THR A 254 22.83 -3.67 -17.64
CA THR A 254 23.19 -4.68 -18.62
C THR A 254 24.58 -5.25 -18.35
N ARG A 255 24.78 -6.51 -18.73
CA ARG A 255 26.12 -7.13 -18.84
C ARG A 255 26.65 -7.12 -20.27
N GLY A 256 25.84 -6.70 -21.23
CA GLY A 256 26.21 -6.55 -22.63
C GLY A 256 26.87 -5.20 -22.90
N ARG A 257 27.03 -4.83 -24.17
CA ARG A 257 27.68 -3.57 -24.54
C ARG A 257 26.81 -2.38 -24.19
N ALA A 258 27.40 -1.34 -23.58
CA ALA A 258 26.66 -0.15 -23.15
C ALA A 258 25.86 0.50 -24.29
N ALA A 259 26.47 0.67 -25.46
CA ALA A 259 25.82 1.26 -26.63
C ALA A 259 24.59 0.47 -27.13
N GLU A 260 24.56 -0.85 -26.96
CA GLU A 260 23.37 -1.65 -27.30
C GLU A 260 22.25 -1.40 -26.28
N GLY A 261 22.61 -1.36 -24.99
CA GLY A 261 21.67 -1.04 -23.93
C GLY A 261 21.10 0.37 -24.04
N GLU A 262 21.90 1.34 -24.47
CA GLU A 262 21.46 2.72 -24.71
C GLU A 262 20.44 2.79 -25.84
N ARG A 263 20.74 2.14 -26.97
CA ARG A 263 19.79 2.02 -28.09
C ARG A 263 18.50 1.32 -27.67
N ALA A 264 18.60 0.24 -26.89
CA ALA A 264 17.43 -0.50 -26.44
C ALA A 264 16.56 0.31 -25.47
N LEU A 265 17.17 0.95 -24.48
CA LEU A 265 16.46 1.81 -23.54
C LEU A 265 15.84 3.03 -24.24
N ALA A 266 16.55 3.65 -25.18
CA ALA A 266 16.05 4.79 -25.95
C ALA A 266 14.79 4.41 -26.75
N ARG A 267 14.76 3.25 -27.42
CA ARG A 267 13.56 2.79 -28.16
C ARG A 267 12.30 2.74 -27.28
N ILE A 268 12.45 2.34 -26.01
CA ILE A 268 11.34 2.23 -25.06
C ILE A 268 10.95 3.61 -24.51
N VAL A 269 11.93 4.46 -24.19
CA VAL A 269 11.72 5.72 -23.46
C VAL A 269 11.37 6.89 -24.37
N GLU A 270 11.81 6.90 -25.63
CA GLU A 270 11.61 8.03 -26.54
C GLU A 270 10.12 8.35 -26.81
N PRO A 271 9.22 7.36 -27.02
CA PRO A 271 7.79 7.63 -27.11
C PRO A 271 7.23 8.33 -25.85
N TRP A 272 7.75 8.00 -24.67
CA TRP A 272 7.35 8.66 -23.42
C TRP A 272 7.91 10.07 -23.30
N ARG A 273 9.15 10.32 -23.71
CA ARG A 273 9.76 11.64 -23.76
C ARG A 273 8.96 12.60 -24.62
N LEU A 274 8.59 12.17 -25.83
CA LEU A 274 7.78 12.96 -26.74
C LEU A 274 6.41 13.30 -26.11
N ARG A 275 5.74 12.31 -25.52
CA ARG A 275 4.45 12.49 -24.83
C ARG A 275 4.53 13.41 -23.60
N CYS A 276 5.66 13.43 -22.90
CA CYS A 276 5.83 14.16 -21.63
C CYS A 276 6.61 15.47 -21.74
N ARG A 277 7.13 15.85 -22.91
CA ARG A 277 8.15 16.89 -23.12
C ARG A 277 7.86 18.23 -22.43
N ALA A 278 6.60 18.63 -22.35
CA ALA A 278 6.20 19.89 -21.73
C ALA A 278 6.05 19.84 -20.20
N ARG A 279 6.06 18.66 -19.59
CA ARG A 279 5.63 18.45 -18.19
C ARG A 279 6.62 17.65 -17.34
N LEU A 280 7.51 16.86 -17.95
CA LEU A 280 8.46 16.02 -17.22
C LEU A 280 9.71 15.74 -18.08
N ALA A 281 10.89 16.03 -17.52
CA ALA A 281 12.15 15.57 -18.09
C ALA A 281 12.39 14.11 -17.73
N ILE A 282 12.62 13.26 -18.74
CA ILE A 282 12.94 11.83 -18.56
C ILE A 282 14.39 11.61 -18.98
N GLU A 283 15.27 11.41 -18.01
CA GLU A 283 16.66 11.03 -18.24
C GLU A 283 16.79 9.53 -18.46
N THR A 284 17.81 9.12 -19.20
CA THR A 284 18.13 7.71 -19.44
C THR A 284 19.53 7.42 -18.92
N ARG A 285 19.71 6.30 -18.24
CA ARG A 285 21.01 5.86 -17.73
C ARG A 285 21.19 4.37 -17.94
N VAL A 286 22.28 3.99 -18.61
CA VAL A 286 22.69 2.58 -18.71
C VAL A 286 23.81 2.33 -17.71
N VAL A 287 23.70 1.25 -16.96
CA VAL A 287 24.70 0.84 -15.96
C VAL A 287 25.24 -0.53 -16.31
N GLN A 288 26.56 -0.65 -16.37
CA GLN A 288 27.23 -1.93 -16.55
C GLN A 288 27.18 -2.75 -15.25
N GLY A 289 26.72 -3.99 -15.33
CA GLY A 289 26.72 -4.95 -14.24
C GLY A 289 25.34 -5.52 -13.87
N PRO A 290 25.24 -6.20 -12.72
CA PRO A 290 24.01 -6.84 -12.28
C PRO A 290 22.92 -5.81 -11.92
N ALA A 291 21.66 -6.10 -12.28
CA ALA A 291 20.55 -5.16 -12.12
C ALA A 291 20.28 -4.73 -10.67
N LEU A 292 20.31 -5.65 -9.71
CA LEU A 292 20.02 -5.34 -8.31
C LEU A 292 20.96 -4.27 -7.72
N PRO A 293 22.30 -4.44 -7.71
CA PRO A 293 23.20 -3.42 -7.16
C PRO A 293 23.18 -2.12 -7.98
N ALA A 294 23.03 -2.19 -9.30
CA ALA A 294 22.94 -1.01 -10.16
C ALA A 294 21.70 -0.14 -9.84
N LEU A 295 20.53 -0.76 -9.76
CA LEU A 295 19.28 -0.08 -9.42
C LEU A 295 19.30 0.43 -7.98
N ALA A 296 19.80 -0.36 -7.02
CA ALA A 296 19.92 0.06 -5.63
C ALA A 296 20.85 1.28 -5.45
N ALA A 297 21.94 1.36 -6.22
CA ALA A 297 22.83 2.52 -6.23
C ALA A 297 22.14 3.76 -6.80
N CYS A 298 21.44 3.62 -7.93
CA CYS A 298 20.68 4.73 -8.55
C CYS A 298 19.52 5.22 -7.67
N ALA A 299 18.98 4.35 -6.82
CA ALA A 299 17.86 4.61 -5.94
C ALA A 299 18.23 5.35 -4.63
N ARG A 300 19.53 5.56 -4.34
CA ARG A 300 19.95 6.33 -3.17
C ARG A 300 19.40 7.75 -3.26
N GLU A 301 18.85 8.23 -2.15
CA GLU A 301 18.28 9.58 -2.04
C GLU A 301 17.14 9.85 -3.05
N ARG A 302 16.52 8.81 -3.61
CA ARG A 302 15.37 8.94 -4.52
C ARG A 302 14.06 8.81 -3.77
N TRP A 303 13.03 9.51 -4.22
CA TRP A 303 11.68 9.39 -3.66
C TRP A 303 11.14 7.97 -3.81
N LEU A 304 11.38 7.36 -4.97
CA LEU A 304 10.80 6.07 -5.34
C LEU A 304 11.66 5.35 -6.38
N LEU A 305 11.85 4.05 -6.20
CA LEU A 305 12.30 3.13 -7.25
C LEU A 305 11.11 2.32 -7.77
N VAL A 306 10.85 2.36 -9.07
CA VAL A 306 9.78 1.63 -9.75
C VAL A 306 10.38 0.49 -10.57
N VAL A 307 9.85 -0.72 -10.42
CA VAL A 307 10.24 -1.91 -11.19
C VAL A 307 9.03 -2.73 -11.57
N GLY A 308 9.16 -3.54 -12.63
CA GLY A 308 8.10 -4.45 -13.07
C GLY A 308 8.00 -5.70 -12.18
N ALA A 309 6.79 -6.24 -12.06
CA ALA A 309 6.58 -7.58 -11.53
C ALA A 309 6.89 -8.60 -12.64
N HIS A 310 8.14 -9.08 -12.71
CA HIS A 310 8.50 -10.12 -13.65
C HIS A 310 7.80 -11.44 -13.29
N ARG A 311 6.93 -11.91 -14.19
CA ARG A 311 6.23 -13.20 -14.07
C ARG A 311 6.90 -14.22 -14.98
N THR A 312 7.91 -14.93 -14.48
CA THR A 312 8.54 -16.04 -15.21
C THR A 312 8.02 -17.37 -14.67
N GLY A 313 7.19 -18.06 -15.47
CA GLY A 313 6.58 -19.34 -15.08
C GLY A 313 5.74 -19.22 -13.80
N ALA A 314 5.97 -20.11 -12.83
CA ALA A 314 5.27 -20.12 -11.53
C ALA A 314 5.78 -19.08 -10.51
N ARG A 315 6.77 -18.24 -10.86
CA ARG A 315 7.34 -17.22 -9.97
C ARG A 315 6.74 -15.86 -10.28
N TRP A 316 6.05 -15.33 -9.29
CA TRP A 316 5.28 -14.10 -9.37
C TRP A 316 6.10 -12.83 -9.06
N LEU A 317 7.35 -12.98 -8.60
CA LEU A 317 8.29 -11.88 -8.38
C LEU A 317 9.74 -12.35 -8.60
N GLY A 318 10.42 -11.77 -9.60
CA GLY A 318 11.81 -12.08 -9.93
C GLY A 318 12.82 -11.77 -8.83
N SER A 319 14.03 -12.32 -8.94
CA SER A 319 15.11 -12.17 -7.93
C SER A 319 15.50 -10.71 -7.67
N VAL A 320 15.49 -9.88 -8.72
CA VAL A 320 15.76 -8.43 -8.64
C VAL A 320 14.69 -7.74 -7.79
N GLY A 321 13.40 -7.93 -8.11
CA GLY A 321 12.28 -7.37 -7.36
C GLY A 321 12.31 -7.77 -5.88
N GLN A 322 12.47 -9.07 -5.59
CA GLN A 322 12.61 -9.54 -4.20
C GLN A 322 13.80 -8.93 -3.46
N GLY A 323 14.93 -8.79 -4.15
CA GLY A 323 16.14 -8.19 -3.59
C GLY A 323 15.97 -6.71 -3.25
N LEU A 324 15.36 -5.95 -4.16
CA LEU A 324 15.08 -4.53 -4.00
C LEU A 324 14.07 -4.29 -2.87
N LEU A 325 12.98 -5.07 -2.80
CA LEU A 325 12.03 -4.99 -1.68
C LEU A 325 12.70 -5.17 -0.31
N ARG A 326 13.77 -5.96 -0.23
CA ARG A 326 14.51 -6.18 1.02
C ARG A 326 15.53 -5.08 1.33
N ARG A 327 16.19 -4.53 0.32
CA ARG A 327 17.46 -3.80 0.50
C ARG A 327 17.52 -2.40 -0.11
N ALA A 328 16.53 -2.00 -0.91
CA ALA A 328 16.59 -0.69 -1.56
C ALA A 328 16.66 0.44 -0.51
N PRO A 329 17.44 1.51 -0.78
CA PRO A 329 17.61 2.62 0.14
C PRO A 329 16.38 3.53 0.23
N CYS A 330 15.46 3.43 -0.73
CA CYS A 330 14.21 4.19 -0.79
C CYS A 330 13.00 3.26 -0.93
N PRO A 331 11.76 3.79 -0.86
CA PRO A 331 10.55 3.05 -1.20
C PRO A 331 10.64 2.39 -2.58
N VAL A 332 10.07 1.20 -2.72
CA VAL A 332 10.06 0.45 -3.98
C VAL A 332 8.62 0.19 -4.41
N ALA A 333 8.26 0.62 -5.61
CA ALA A 333 7.05 0.23 -6.28
C ALA A 333 7.30 -0.98 -7.18
N VAL A 334 6.53 -2.04 -7.01
CA VAL A 334 6.46 -3.18 -7.92
C VAL A 334 5.17 -3.05 -8.71
N VAL A 335 5.29 -2.98 -10.04
CA VAL A 335 4.17 -2.69 -10.95
C VAL A 335 3.83 -3.95 -11.76
N PRO A 336 2.59 -4.48 -11.65
CA PRO A 336 2.17 -5.61 -12.46
C PRO A 336 2.01 -5.22 -13.94
N PRO A 337 2.21 -6.16 -14.89
CA PRO A 337 1.98 -5.91 -16.30
C PRO A 337 0.49 -5.71 -16.60
N GLY A 338 0.17 -4.72 -17.41
CA GLY A 338 -1.13 -4.63 -18.08
C GLY A 338 -1.72 -3.22 -18.21
N PRO A 339 -2.71 -3.04 -19.11
CA PRO A 339 -3.42 -1.78 -19.28
C PRO A 339 -4.41 -1.50 -18.15
N ALA A 340 -4.89 -2.55 -17.48
CA ALA A 340 -5.77 -2.43 -16.34
C ALA A 340 -4.94 -1.93 -15.14
N TRP A 341 -4.92 -0.62 -14.90
CA TRP A 341 -4.90 -0.09 -13.54
C TRP A 341 -5.58 1.28 -13.53
N PRO A 342 -6.50 1.60 -12.60
CA PRO A 342 -7.43 2.73 -12.70
C PRO A 342 -6.81 4.14 -12.66
N ILE A 343 -5.48 4.24 -12.75
CA ILE A 343 -4.81 5.49 -13.03
C ILE A 343 -4.98 5.78 -14.52
N THR A 344 -5.97 6.61 -14.86
CA THR A 344 -6.05 7.27 -16.15
C THR A 344 -4.85 8.19 -16.25
N CYS A 345 -3.81 7.73 -16.93
CA CYS A 345 -2.78 8.62 -17.39
C CYS A 345 -3.42 9.40 -18.56
N ASP A 346 -3.69 10.69 -18.39
CA ASP A 346 -4.26 11.58 -19.44
C ASP A 346 -3.30 11.77 -20.65
N ILE A 347 -2.34 10.87 -20.82
CA ILE A 347 -1.50 10.79 -21.98
C ILE A 347 -2.27 9.95 -23.01
N PRO A 348 -2.67 10.52 -24.16
CA PRO A 348 -3.37 9.76 -25.19
C PRO A 348 -2.56 8.52 -25.55
N THR A 349 -3.18 7.35 -25.42
CA THR A 349 -2.75 6.10 -26.03
C THR A 349 -3.15 6.16 -27.51
N PHE A 350 -2.16 6.11 -28.40
CA PHE A 350 -2.38 5.94 -29.83
C PHE A 350 -2.41 4.45 -30.18
#